data_AF-A0A936UHN8-F1
#
_entry.id   AF-A0A936UHN8-F1
#
_cell.length_a   1.000
_cell.length_b   1.000
_cell.length_c   1.000
_cell.angle_alpha   90.00
_cell.angle_beta   90.00
_cell.angle_gamma   90.00
#
_symmetry.space_group_name_H-M   'P 1'
#
loop_
_entity.id
_entity.type
_entity.pdbx_description
1 polymer ?
#
loop_
_entity_poly.entity_id
_entity_poly.type
_entity_poly.pdbx_seq_one_letter_code
_entity_poly.pdbx_strand_id
1 'polypeptide(L)' 'MGFAEMKAVLNLASLNLGLVVEVKGCNTGCDTALATVERQSPDPTVGSTIAPGGLVDVWLTLDSTATDQP' A
#
# COMPACT_ATOMS: atom_id res chain seq x y z
N MET A 1 2.28 7.42 3.85
CA MET A 1 1.83 6.28 4.67
C MET A 1 2.59 5.05 4.19
N GLY A 2 3.21 4.29 5.12
CA GLY A 2 3.95 3.07 4.78
C GLY A 2 3.01 1.87 4.54
N PHE A 3 3.46 0.87 3.78
CA PHE A 3 2.64 -0.30 3.45
C PHE A 3 2.18 -1.09 4.69
N ALA A 4 3.04 -1.26 5.69
CA ALA A 4 2.70 -1.95 6.93
C ALA A 4 1.58 -1.23 7.71
N GLU A 5 1.65 0.10 7.76
CA GLU A 5 0.64 0.94 8.40
C GLU A 5 -0.69 0.87 7.64
N MET A 6 -0.65 0.90 6.31
CA MET A 6 -1.86 0.72 5.49
C MET A 6 -2.52 -0.66 5.70
N LYS A 7 -1.73 -1.74 5.81
CA LYS A 7 -2.27 -3.07 6.14
C LYS A 7 -2.97 -3.08 7.49
N ALA A 8 -2.43 -2.37 8.49
CA ALA A 8 -3.08 -2.25 9.79
C ALA A 8 -4.41 -1.48 9.68
N VAL A 9 -4.44 -0.38 8.93
CA VAL A 9 -5.67 0.40 8.69
C VAL A 9 -6.73 -0.42 7.96
N LEU A 10 -6.34 -1.17 6.90
CA LEU A 10 -7.25 -2.06 6.19
C LEU A 10 -7.85 -3.11 7.15
N ASN A 11 -7.02 -3.72 7.99
CA ASN A 11 -7.48 -4.70 8.97
C ASN A 11 -8.48 -4.08 9.98
N LEU A 12 -8.17 -2.88 10.51
CA LEU A 12 -9.06 -2.14 11.40
C LEU A 12 -10.39 -1.76 10.73
N ALA A 13 -10.36 -1.46 9.43
CA ALA A 13 -11.53 -1.17 8.62
C ALA A 13 -12.29 -2.42 8.15
N SER A 14 -11.87 -3.63 8.56
CA SER A 14 -12.40 -4.90 8.05
C SER A 14 -12.33 -5.02 6.52
N LEU A 15 -11.29 -4.44 5.92
CA LEU A 15 -11.00 -4.48 4.49
C LEU A 15 -9.85 -5.45 4.22
N ASN A 16 -9.86 -6.03 3.02
CA ASN A 16 -8.83 -6.95 2.58
C ASN A 16 -7.86 -6.24 1.64
N LEU A 17 -6.57 -6.51 1.82
CA LEU A 17 -5.56 -6.13 0.83
C LEU A 17 -5.78 -7.00 -0.41
N GLY A 18 -6.03 -6.37 -1.55
CA GLY A 18 -6.13 -7.03 -2.85
C GLY A 18 -4.75 -7.29 -3.44
N LEU A 19 -4.54 -6.80 -4.65
CA LEU A 19 -3.29 -6.96 -5.38
C LEU A 19 -2.31 -5.82 -5.05
N VAL A 20 -1.06 -6.19 -4.79
CA VAL A 20 0.07 -5.25 -4.85
C VAL A 20 0.52 -5.23 -6.30
N VAL A 21 0.08 -4.21 -7.04
CA VAL A 21 0.16 -4.20 -8.51
C VAL A 21 1.59 -3.94 -9.00
N GLU A 22 2.31 -3.04 -8.34
CA GLU A 22 3.67 -2.68 -8.71
C GLU A 22 4.37 -2.07 -7.50
N VAL A 23 5.66 -2.39 -7.35
CA VAL A 23 6.57 -1.65 -6.48
C VAL A 23 7.51 -0.86 -7.39
N LYS A 24 7.20 0.41 -7.62
CA LYS A 24 8.05 1.25 -8.47
C LYS A 24 9.44 1.35 -7.84
N GLY A 25 10.47 0.97 -8.59
CA GLY A 25 11.85 0.86 -8.09
C GLY A 25 12.26 -0.55 -7.65
N CYS A 26 11.38 -1.55 -7.75
CA CYS A 26 11.75 -2.95 -7.49
C CYS A 26 11.03 -3.96 -8.38
N ASN A 27 11.81 -4.84 -9.00
CA ASN A 27 11.28 -5.85 -9.92
C ASN A 27 11.03 -7.21 -9.24
N THR A 28 11.69 -7.55 -8.12
CA THR A 28 11.47 -8.83 -7.43
C THR A 28 12.01 -8.80 -5.98
N GLY A 29 11.20 -9.23 -5.01
CA GLY A 29 11.68 -9.58 -3.66
C GLY A 29 12.06 -8.43 -2.72
N CYS A 30 11.73 -7.18 -3.04
CA CYS A 30 12.05 -6.09 -2.12
C CYS A 30 11.19 -6.11 -0.88
N ASP A 31 11.81 -5.73 0.23
CA ASP A 31 11.16 -5.45 1.49
C ASP A 31 10.11 -4.34 1.32
N THR A 32 8.87 -4.76 1.10
CA THR A 32 7.70 -3.87 1.11
C THR A 32 7.52 -3.15 2.46
N ALA A 33 8.30 -3.53 3.49
CA ALA A 33 8.41 -2.81 4.75
C ALA A 33 8.84 -1.33 4.57
N LEU A 34 9.71 -1.06 3.60
CA LEU A 34 10.18 0.30 3.27
C LEU A 34 9.36 0.97 2.17
N ALA A 35 8.40 0.26 1.59
CA ALA A 35 7.61 0.78 0.50
C ALA A 35 6.50 1.70 1.01
N THR A 36 6.33 2.83 0.33
CA THR A 36 5.26 3.78 0.55
C THR A 36 4.15 3.56 -0.46
N VAL A 37 2.91 3.79 -0.02
CA VAL A 37 1.75 3.69 -0.90
C VAL A 37 1.68 4.94 -1.76
N GLU A 38 1.86 4.79 -3.07
CA GLU A 38 1.68 5.90 -4.03
C GLU A 38 0.20 6.09 -4.37
N ARG A 39 -0.49 4.96 -4.57
CA ARG A 39 -1.89 4.94 -4.98
C ARG A 39 -2.61 3.76 -4.37
N GLN A 40 -3.92 3.91 -4.21
CA GLN A 40 -4.83 2.83 -3.86
C GLN A 40 -6.10 2.94 -4.70
N SER A 41 -6.77 1.80 -4.91
CA SER A 41 -8.04 1.73 -5.60
C SER A 41 -8.93 0.72 -4.86
N PRO A 42 -10.15 1.08 -4.47
CA PRO A 42 -10.83 2.37 -4.67
C PRO A 42 -10.16 3.55 -3.97
N ASP A 43 -10.16 4.73 -4.60
CA ASP A 43 -9.56 5.93 -4.01
C ASP A 43 -10.43 6.41 -2.82
N PRO A 44 -9.85 6.61 -1.62
CA PRO A 44 -10.61 6.96 -0.42
C PRO A 44 -11.12 8.40 -0.45
N THR A 45 -10.52 9.26 -1.27
CA THR A 45 -10.80 10.70 -1.29
C THR A 45 -12.10 11.01 -2.01
N VAL A 46 -12.49 10.17 -2.96
CA VAL A 46 -13.71 10.35 -3.78
C VAL A 46 -14.99 9.83 -3.09
N GLY A 47 -14.96 9.63 -1.76
CA GLY A 47 -16.13 9.12 -1.02
C GLY A 47 -16.50 7.69 -1.42
N SER A 48 -15.55 6.95 -1.98
CA SER A 48 -15.73 5.56 -2.38
C SER A 48 -16.00 4.72 -1.14
N THR A 49 -17.26 4.34 -0.93
CA THR A 49 -17.63 3.45 0.18
C THR A 49 -17.28 2.03 -0.23
N ILE A 50 -16.28 1.46 0.42
CA ILE A 50 -15.90 0.06 0.23
C ILE A 50 -16.72 -0.77 1.21
N ALA A 51 -17.44 -1.77 0.69
CA ALA A 51 -18.16 -2.70 1.55
C ALA A 51 -17.18 -3.43 2.49
N PRO A 52 -17.58 -3.77 3.72
CA PRO A 52 -16.75 -4.58 4.61
C PRO A 52 -16.40 -5.91 3.93
N GLY A 53 -15.14 -6.31 4.01
CA GLY A 53 -14.57 -7.44 3.28
C GLY A 53 -14.14 -7.12 1.84
N GLY A 54 -14.36 -5.89 1.37
CA GLY A 54 -13.94 -5.44 0.05
C GLY A 54 -12.42 -5.44 -0.12
N LEU A 55 -12.00 -5.55 -1.38
CA LEU A 55 -10.58 -5.57 -1.77
C LEU A 55 -10.11 -4.16 -2.07
N VAL A 56 -8.90 -3.84 -1.61
CA VAL A 56 -8.19 -2.60 -1.95
C VAL A 56 -6.89 -2.96 -2.63
N ASP A 57 -6.78 -2.60 -3.91
CA ASP A 57 -5.56 -2.72 -4.67
C ASP A 57 -4.64 -1.53 -4.37
N VAL A 58 -3.35 -1.79 -4.22
CA VAL A 58 -2.38 -0.76 -3.87
C VAL A 58 -1.17 -0.79 -4.80
N TRP A 59 -0.67 0.40 -5.11
CA TRP A 59 0.57 0.61 -5.82
C TRP A 59 1.58 1.17 -4.83
N LEU A 60 2.71 0.50 -4.77
CA LEU A 60 3.79 0.83 -3.87
C LEU A 60 4.90 1.52 -4.65
N THR A 61 5.60 2.41 -4.00
CA THR A 61 6.85 2.98 -4.48
C THR A 61 7.90 2.75 -3.41
N LEU A 62 9.08 2.30 -3.82
CA LEU A 62 10.25 2.31 -2.95
C LEU A 62 10.97 3.60 -3.23
N ASP A 63 10.90 4.52 -2.28
CA ASP A 63 11.78 5.65 -2.31
C ASP A 63 13.16 5.16 -1.86
N SER A 64 14.09 5.03 -2.82
CA SER A 64 15.47 4.59 -2.57
C SER A 64 16.23 5.51 -1.60
N THR A 65 15.65 6.65 -1.20
CA THR A 65 16.24 7.55 -0.21
C THR A 65 16.07 7.09 1.24
N ALA A 66 15.33 6.00 1.50
CA ALA A 66 15.17 5.45 2.86
C ALA A 66 16.30 4.52 3.33
N THR A 67 17.34 4.29 2.53
CA THR A 67 18.56 3.56 2.98
C THR A 67 19.83 4.30 2.58
N ASP A 68 20.00 5.50 3.13
CA ASP A 68 21.34 6.02 3.47
C ASP A 68 21.19 6.85 4.74
N GLN A 69 21.25 6.16 5.89
CA GLN A 69 21.65 6.84 7.13
C GLN A 69 23.03 6.27 7.53
N PRO A 70 24.06 7.13 7.69
CA PRO A 70 25.46 6.76 7.90
C PRO A 70 25.74 6.12 9.27
#